data_AF-M0HZ29-F1
#
_entry.id   AF-M0HZ29-F1
#
_cell.length_a   1.000
_cell.length_b   1.000
_cell.length_c   1.000
_cell.angle_alpha   90.00
_cell.angle_beta   90.00
_cell.angle_gamma   90.00
#
_symmetry.space_group_name_H-M   'P 1'
#
loop_
_entity.id
_entity.type
_entity.pdbx_description
1 polymer ?
#
loop_
_entity_poly.entity_id
_entity_poly.type
_entity_poly.pdbx_seq_one_letter_code
_entity_poly.pdbx_strand_id
1 'polypeptide(L)'
;MAATELFLDTCVLLNYVQAWLERSYYSEQLFEQHDSSKLISTTVESEFDERCDSREFIYSDIVDYILYDDGRLEEYPVDDRDNPEYITNHDRSFVQRVVDELSESNKEELLRQLREYHMQVEDRRQAIYEELDSVLEASSDAMLKRYLQGAVRNRMDRQVLVDASDWSGNGGSGVFITKDKGDILKNTEQINEAIDLSRSSEAVLEILTVKAACNQ
;
A
#
# COMPACT_ATOMS: atom_id res chain seq x y z
N MET A 1 10.75 -14.36 23.93
CA MET A 1 11.24 -13.09 23.36
C MET A 1 10.02 -12.41 22.77
N ALA A 2 9.82 -11.12 22.99
CA ALA A 2 8.71 -10.42 22.34
C ALA A 2 8.93 -10.49 20.82
N ALA A 3 7.85 -10.66 20.05
CA ALA A 3 7.92 -10.57 18.60
C ALA A 3 8.42 -9.17 18.19
N THR A 4 9.23 -9.09 17.14
CA THR A 4 9.61 -7.79 16.57
C THR A 4 8.35 -7.12 16.04
N GLU A 5 8.11 -5.89 16.48
CA GLU A 5 7.03 -5.05 15.97
C GLU A 5 7.41 -4.46 14.61
N LEU A 6 6.47 -4.41 13.67
CA LEU A 6 6.65 -3.90 12.32
C LEU A 6 5.55 -2.89 12.03
N PHE A 7 5.95 -1.66 11.69
CA PHE A 7 5.01 -0.66 11.19
C PHE A 7 4.87 -0.80 9.68
N LEU A 8 3.67 -1.08 9.19
CA LEU A 8 3.41 -1.36 7.78
C LEU A 8 2.88 -0.12 7.06
N ASP A 9 3.43 0.12 5.87
CA ASP A 9 2.94 1.10 4.91
C ASP A 9 1.72 0.57 4.12
N THR A 10 0.88 1.46 3.59
CA THR A 10 -0.32 1.13 2.80
C THR A 10 -0.01 0.22 1.62
N CYS A 11 1.13 0.44 0.95
CA CYS A 11 1.51 -0.35 -0.22
C CYS A 11 1.86 -1.83 0.11
N VAL A 12 2.19 -2.14 1.36
CA VAL A 12 2.43 -3.52 1.83
C VAL A 12 1.10 -4.26 1.95
N LEU A 13 0.08 -3.60 2.52
CA LEU A 13 -1.28 -4.13 2.65
C LEU A 13 -1.91 -4.37 1.27
N LEU A 14 -1.83 -3.37 0.39
CA LEU A 14 -2.33 -3.48 -0.98
C LEU A 14 -1.64 -4.61 -1.76
N ASN A 15 -0.36 -4.87 -1.50
CA ASN A 15 0.31 -6.00 -2.13
C ASN A 15 -0.22 -7.34 -1.65
N TYR A 16 -0.60 -7.47 -0.39
CA TYR A 16 -1.23 -8.70 0.12
C TYR A 16 -2.58 -8.94 -0.56
N VAL A 17 -3.43 -7.92 -0.64
CA VAL A 17 -4.74 -8.01 -1.32
C VAL A 17 -4.58 -8.34 -2.81
N GLN A 18 -3.53 -7.84 -3.45
CA GLN A 18 -3.32 -7.93 -4.90
C GLN A 18 -2.14 -8.80 -5.31
N ALA A 19 -1.81 -9.82 -4.50
CA ALA A 19 -0.63 -10.67 -4.72
C ALA A 19 -0.59 -11.31 -6.13
N TRP A 20 -1.78 -11.62 -6.68
CA TRP A 20 -1.93 -12.20 -8.02
C TRP A 20 -1.45 -11.25 -9.14
N LEU A 21 -1.77 -9.95 -9.04
CA LEU A 21 -1.37 -8.91 -10.00
C LEU A 21 0.12 -8.62 -9.83
N GLU A 22 0.54 -8.39 -8.59
CA GLU A 22 1.91 -7.98 -8.27
C GLU A 22 2.96 -9.11 -8.43
N ARG A 23 2.52 -10.37 -8.63
CA ARG A 23 3.37 -11.57 -8.78
C ARG A 23 4.45 -11.66 -7.69
N SER A 24 4.12 -11.22 -6.48
CA SER A 24 5.02 -11.11 -5.34
C SER A 24 4.35 -11.68 -4.09
N TYR A 25 4.94 -12.76 -3.58
CA TYR A 25 4.43 -13.53 -2.44
C TYR A 25 4.98 -13.07 -1.08
N TYR A 26 5.83 -12.03 -1.04
CA TYR A 26 6.47 -11.59 0.20
C TYR A 26 5.48 -11.02 1.22
N SER A 27 4.46 -10.27 0.80
CA SER A 27 3.41 -9.83 1.73
C SER A 27 2.58 -11.02 2.23
N GLU A 28 2.33 -12.04 1.42
CA GLU A 28 1.66 -13.26 1.90
C GLU A 28 2.50 -13.99 2.93
N GLN A 29 3.82 -14.11 2.69
CA GLN A 29 4.73 -14.67 3.68
C GLN A 29 4.73 -13.85 5.00
N LEU A 30 4.68 -12.52 4.90
CA LEU A 30 4.63 -11.64 6.08
C LEU A 30 3.33 -11.84 6.89
N PHE A 31 2.18 -11.93 6.22
CA PHE A 31 0.89 -12.07 6.90
C PHE A 31 0.60 -13.50 7.38
N GLU A 32 0.96 -14.52 6.61
CA GLU A 32 0.51 -15.89 6.86
C GLU A 32 1.55 -16.77 7.57
N GLN A 33 2.83 -16.37 7.58
CA GLN A 33 3.93 -17.23 8.03
C GLN A 33 4.90 -16.55 9.01
N HIS A 34 4.78 -15.24 9.20
CA HIS A 34 5.72 -14.47 10.01
C HIS A 34 5.10 -14.02 11.33
N ASP A 35 5.69 -14.46 12.44
CA ASP A 35 5.22 -14.22 13.83
C ASP A 35 5.54 -12.79 14.36
N SER A 36 5.90 -11.85 13.48
CA SER A 36 6.12 -10.45 13.87
C SER A 36 4.82 -9.79 14.31
N SER A 37 4.93 -8.85 15.24
CA SER A 37 3.80 -8.00 15.58
C SER A 37 3.57 -6.96 14.49
N LYS A 38 2.34 -6.83 13.98
CA LYS A 38 2.02 -6.02 12.79
C LYS A 38 1.18 -4.82 13.22
N LEU A 39 1.67 -3.62 12.95
CA LEU A 39 1.03 -2.36 13.32
C LEU A 39 0.85 -1.47 12.11
N ILE A 40 -0.23 -0.69 12.12
CA ILE A 40 -0.49 0.39 11.17
C ILE A 40 -0.94 1.63 11.92
N SER A 41 -1.14 2.74 11.20
CA SER A 41 -1.82 3.93 11.74
C SER A 41 -3.22 4.08 11.17
N THR A 42 -4.06 4.91 11.79
CA THR A 42 -5.36 5.30 11.23
C THR A 42 -5.23 6.01 9.87
N THR A 43 -4.06 6.63 9.58
CA THR A 43 -3.73 7.13 8.23
C THR A 43 -3.63 6.00 7.22
N VAL A 44 -2.85 4.95 7.54
CA VAL A 44 -2.66 3.78 6.67
C VAL A 44 -3.96 3.01 6.50
N GLU A 45 -4.72 2.83 7.58
CA GLU A 45 -6.04 2.19 7.56
C GLU A 45 -7.00 2.93 6.60
N SER A 46 -7.14 4.25 6.78
CA SER A 46 -8.02 5.06 5.93
C SER A 46 -7.61 5.01 4.46
N GLU A 47 -6.31 5.15 4.18
CA GLU A 47 -5.83 5.06 2.80
C GLU A 47 -6.05 3.65 2.22
N PHE A 48 -5.76 2.61 2.98
CA PHE A 48 -5.94 1.23 2.53
C PHE A 48 -7.40 0.93 2.16
N ASP A 49 -8.34 1.34 3.02
CA ASP A 49 -9.77 1.19 2.78
C ASP A 49 -10.22 1.96 1.54
N GLU A 50 -9.88 3.25 1.43
CA GLU A 50 -10.21 4.08 0.26
C GLU A 50 -9.65 3.47 -1.05
N ARG A 51 -8.45 2.89 -1.00
CA ARG A 51 -7.84 2.23 -2.15
C ARG A 51 -8.47 0.89 -2.49
N CYS A 52 -8.86 0.09 -1.51
CA CYS A 52 -9.58 -1.15 -1.75
C CYS A 52 -10.91 -0.86 -2.45
N ASP A 53 -11.69 0.07 -1.91
CA ASP A 53 -12.99 0.46 -2.45
C ASP A 53 -12.85 1.02 -3.88
N SER A 54 -11.96 2.01 -4.09
CA SER A 54 -11.73 2.59 -5.42
C SER A 54 -11.31 1.54 -6.46
N ARG A 55 -10.46 0.60 -6.07
CA ARG A 55 -9.98 -0.43 -6.99
C ARG A 55 -11.04 -1.47 -7.29
N GLU A 56 -11.88 -1.87 -6.33
CA GLU A 56 -13.04 -2.72 -6.58
C GLU A 56 -13.95 -2.10 -7.66
N PHE A 57 -14.25 -0.79 -7.55
CA PHE A 57 -14.98 -0.07 -8.59
C PHE A 57 -14.29 -0.15 -9.94
N ILE A 58 -12.98 0.11 -10.00
CA ILE A 58 -12.19 0.03 -11.25
C ILE A 58 -12.28 -1.35 -11.88
N TYR A 59 -12.18 -2.42 -11.10
CA TYR A 59 -12.25 -3.77 -11.63
C TYR A 59 -13.64 -4.14 -12.12
N SER A 60 -14.68 -3.76 -11.37
CA SER A 60 -16.08 -3.92 -11.80
C SER A 60 -16.33 -3.19 -13.12
N ASP A 61 -15.85 -1.95 -13.21
CA ASP A 61 -15.88 -1.13 -14.41
C ASP A 61 -15.22 -1.90 -15.56
N ILE A 62 -13.95 -2.31 -15.43
CA ILE A 62 -13.22 -3.07 -16.47
C ILE A 62 -14.01 -4.31 -16.94
N VAL A 63 -14.60 -5.08 -16.01
CA VAL A 63 -15.43 -6.24 -16.34
C VAL A 63 -16.62 -5.84 -17.21
N ASP A 64 -17.33 -4.76 -16.85
CA ASP A 64 -18.48 -4.28 -17.61
C ASP A 64 -18.10 -3.86 -19.03
N TYR A 65 -16.97 -3.15 -19.21
CA TYR A 65 -16.49 -2.75 -20.53
C TYR A 65 -16.18 -3.96 -21.43
N ILE A 66 -15.53 -4.99 -20.88
CA ILE A 66 -15.23 -6.22 -21.61
C ILE A 66 -16.51 -6.98 -21.99
N LEU A 67 -17.51 -6.98 -21.12
CA LEU A 67 -18.74 -7.76 -21.31
C LEU A 67 -19.74 -7.07 -22.23
N TYR A 68 -19.95 -5.77 -22.07
CA TYR A 68 -21.07 -5.04 -22.68
C TYR A 68 -20.67 -4.17 -23.88
N ASP A 69 -19.44 -3.66 -23.89
CA ASP A 69 -18.99 -2.76 -24.96
C ASP A 69 -18.24 -3.50 -26.08
N ASP A 70 -18.15 -4.84 -25.97
CA ASP A 70 -17.26 -5.72 -26.78
C ASP A 70 -15.83 -5.15 -26.89
N GLY A 71 -15.44 -4.38 -25.87
CA GLY A 71 -14.21 -3.64 -25.84
C GLY A 71 -13.00 -4.54 -25.68
N ARG A 72 -11.92 -4.23 -26.40
CA ARG A 72 -10.61 -4.82 -26.14
C ARG A 72 -9.99 -4.08 -24.96
N LEU A 73 -9.43 -4.79 -23.98
CA LEU A 73 -8.84 -4.15 -22.80
C LEU A 73 -7.76 -3.12 -23.16
N GLU A 74 -7.03 -3.34 -24.25
CA GLU A 74 -6.05 -2.41 -24.83
C GLU A 74 -6.63 -1.05 -25.22
N GLU A 75 -7.93 -1.00 -25.49
CA GLU A 75 -8.70 0.18 -25.90
C GLU A 75 -9.47 0.79 -24.72
N TYR A 76 -9.23 0.31 -23.50
CA TYR A 76 -9.90 0.78 -22.30
C TYR A 76 -9.73 2.30 -22.13
N PRO A 77 -10.82 3.09 -22.16
CA PRO A 77 -10.73 4.54 -22.13
C PRO A 77 -10.53 5.04 -20.69
N VAL A 78 -9.30 4.97 -20.19
CA VAL A 78 -8.92 5.44 -18.83
C VAL A 78 -9.39 6.88 -18.58
N ASP A 79 -9.36 7.72 -19.61
CA ASP A 79 -9.63 9.16 -19.52
C ASP A 79 -11.07 9.55 -19.89
N ASP A 80 -11.81 8.69 -20.62
CA ASP A 80 -13.10 9.03 -21.26
C ASP A 80 -14.29 8.20 -20.75
N ARG A 81 -14.11 7.37 -19.71
CA ARG A 81 -15.22 6.70 -19.01
C ARG A 81 -16.14 7.70 -18.32
N ASP A 82 -17.45 7.42 -18.35
CA ASP A 82 -18.54 8.22 -17.75
C ASP A 82 -18.46 8.41 -16.20
N ASN A 83 -17.36 8.04 -15.54
CA ASN A 83 -17.19 8.13 -14.09
C ASN A 83 -15.86 8.78 -13.65
N PRO A 84 -15.64 10.07 -13.95
CA PRO A 84 -14.41 10.79 -13.59
C PRO A 84 -14.28 11.10 -12.09
N GLU A 85 -15.30 10.87 -11.27
CA GLU A 85 -15.30 11.27 -9.84
C GLU A 85 -14.51 10.32 -8.93
N TYR A 86 -14.26 9.07 -9.34
CA TYR A 86 -13.60 8.06 -8.50
C TYR A 86 -12.14 7.73 -8.86
N ILE A 87 -11.67 8.16 -10.04
CA ILE A 87 -10.32 7.83 -10.54
C ILE A 87 -9.34 8.99 -10.23
N THR A 88 -8.56 8.85 -9.16
CA THR A 88 -7.45 9.77 -8.88
C THR A 88 -6.28 9.55 -9.83
N ASN A 89 -5.28 10.45 -9.86
CA ASN A 89 -4.06 10.26 -10.67
C ASN A 89 -3.31 8.97 -10.33
N HIS A 90 -3.32 8.55 -9.06
CA HIS A 90 -2.72 7.28 -8.65
C HIS A 90 -3.51 6.09 -9.21
N ASP A 91 -4.83 6.22 -9.28
CA ASP A 91 -5.69 5.19 -9.82
C ASP A 91 -5.52 5.07 -11.34
N ARG A 92 -5.22 6.16 -12.06
CA ARG A 92 -4.85 6.09 -13.49
C ARG A 92 -3.63 5.22 -13.74
N SER A 93 -2.57 5.43 -12.95
CA SER A 93 -1.35 4.60 -13.07
C SER A 93 -1.61 3.13 -12.70
N PHE A 94 -2.54 2.88 -11.77
CA PHE A 94 -2.98 1.54 -11.44
C PHE A 94 -3.81 0.90 -12.57
N VAL A 95 -4.81 1.60 -13.11
CA VAL A 95 -5.62 1.16 -14.25
C VAL A 95 -4.72 0.82 -15.44
N GLN A 96 -3.77 1.69 -15.78
CA GLN A 96 -2.84 1.44 -16.88
C GLN A 96 -2.04 0.15 -16.65
N ARG A 97 -1.56 -0.08 -15.42
CA ARG A 97 -0.86 -1.32 -15.08
C ARG A 97 -1.75 -2.54 -15.24
N VAL A 98 -3.00 -2.47 -14.77
CA VAL A 98 -3.98 -3.55 -14.93
C VAL A 98 -4.22 -3.82 -16.41
N VAL A 99 -4.38 -2.78 -17.24
CA VAL A 99 -4.52 -2.92 -18.70
C VAL A 99 -3.29 -3.57 -19.31
N ASP A 100 -2.09 -3.09 -19.00
CA ASP A 100 -0.83 -3.60 -19.56
C ASP A 100 -0.55 -5.05 -19.15
N GLU A 101 -0.84 -5.41 -17.89
CA GLU A 101 -0.59 -6.77 -17.38
C GLU A 101 -1.59 -7.80 -17.91
N LEU A 102 -2.77 -7.35 -18.31
CA LEU A 102 -3.89 -8.21 -18.67
C LEU A 102 -4.25 -8.14 -20.16
N SER A 103 -3.67 -7.23 -20.94
CA SER A 103 -3.95 -7.08 -22.38
C SER A 103 -3.59 -8.34 -23.18
N GLU A 104 -2.58 -9.09 -22.73
CA GLU A 104 -2.15 -10.34 -23.37
C GLU A 104 -3.03 -11.55 -22.99
N SER A 105 -3.90 -11.41 -21.98
CA SER A 105 -4.81 -12.47 -21.55
C SER A 105 -6.00 -12.60 -22.48
N ASN A 106 -6.45 -13.84 -22.73
CA ASN A 106 -7.71 -14.03 -23.43
C ASN A 106 -8.91 -13.57 -22.54
N LYS A 107 -10.01 -13.18 -23.18
CA LYS A 107 -11.20 -12.61 -22.53
C LYS A 107 -11.76 -13.50 -21.39
N GLU A 108 -11.77 -14.81 -21.56
CA GLU A 108 -12.28 -15.75 -20.55
C GLU A 108 -11.39 -15.80 -19.31
N GLU A 109 -10.08 -15.89 -19.51
CA GLU A 109 -9.08 -15.92 -18.44
C GLU A 109 -9.04 -14.59 -17.68
N LEU A 110 -9.15 -13.47 -18.40
CA LEU A 110 -9.24 -12.14 -17.82
C LEU A 110 -10.46 -12.01 -16.90
N LEU A 111 -11.65 -12.39 -17.38
CA LEU A 111 -12.86 -12.36 -16.58
C LEU A 111 -12.79 -13.32 -15.39
N ARG A 112 -12.14 -14.47 -15.54
CA ARG A 112 -11.89 -15.40 -14.42
C ARG A 112 -11.03 -14.75 -13.34
N GLN A 113 -9.89 -14.16 -13.72
CA GLN A 113 -8.98 -13.50 -12.79
C GLN A 113 -9.64 -12.31 -12.07
N LEU A 114 -10.39 -11.48 -12.79
CA LEU A 114 -11.10 -10.33 -12.21
C LEU A 114 -12.20 -10.76 -11.22
N ARG A 115 -12.93 -11.84 -11.52
CA ARG A 115 -13.93 -12.41 -10.60
C ARG A 115 -13.28 -13.02 -9.36
N GLU A 116 -12.20 -13.78 -9.54
CA GLU A 116 -11.45 -14.34 -8.41
C GLU A 116 -10.92 -13.24 -7.49
N TYR A 117 -10.42 -12.14 -8.06
CA TYR A 117 -10.04 -10.97 -7.29
C TYR A 117 -11.21 -10.40 -6.50
N HIS A 118 -12.33 -10.08 -7.17
CA HIS A 118 -13.51 -9.51 -6.51
C HIS A 118 -14.00 -10.40 -5.35
N MET A 119 -13.92 -11.73 -5.50
CA MET A 119 -14.29 -12.65 -4.43
C MET A 119 -13.31 -12.66 -3.26
N GLN A 120 -12.03 -12.35 -3.48
CA GLN A 120 -10.96 -12.45 -2.48
C GLN A 120 -10.61 -11.13 -1.80
N VAL A 121 -10.96 -9.97 -2.36
CA VAL A 121 -10.59 -8.67 -1.77
C VAL A 121 -11.04 -8.55 -0.33
N GLU A 122 -12.34 -8.76 -0.09
CA GLU A 122 -12.91 -8.61 1.23
C GLU A 122 -12.38 -9.65 2.21
N ASP A 123 -12.20 -10.90 1.77
CA ASP A 123 -11.58 -11.95 2.59
C ASP A 123 -10.13 -11.60 2.97
N ARG A 124 -9.33 -11.09 2.04
CA ARG A 124 -7.93 -10.69 2.28
C ARG A 124 -7.84 -9.40 3.10
N ARG A 125 -8.77 -8.45 2.91
CA ARG A 125 -8.89 -7.24 3.71
C ARG A 125 -9.22 -7.60 5.16
N GLN A 126 -10.18 -8.49 5.37
CA GLN A 126 -10.54 -9.01 6.68
C GLN A 126 -9.36 -9.77 7.32
N ALA A 127 -8.66 -10.61 6.56
CA ALA A 127 -7.48 -11.33 7.05
C ALA A 127 -6.36 -10.39 7.52
N ILE A 128 -6.13 -9.26 6.84
CA ILE A 128 -5.18 -8.23 7.31
C ILE A 128 -5.61 -7.73 8.70
N TYR A 129 -6.88 -7.34 8.86
CA TYR A 129 -7.37 -6.80 10.14
C TYR A 129 -7.33 -7.82 11.28
N GLU A 130 -7.50 -9.11 10.99
CA GLU A 130 -7.37 -10.19 11.98
C GLU A 130 -5.90 -10.42 12.40
N GLU A 131 -4.95 -10.12 11.52
CA GLU A 131 -3.51 -10.26 11.76
C GLU A 131 -2.83 -9.01 12.33
N LEU A 132 -3.53 -7.87 12.40
CA LEU A 132 -3.01 -6.64 13.00
C LEU A 132 -3.12 -6.69 14.52
N ASP A 133 -2.01 -6.42 15.20
CA ASP A 133 -2.02 -6.29 16.67
C ASP A 133 -2.54 -4.93 17.12
N SER A 134 -2.34 -3.89 16.30
CA SER A 134 -2.76 -2.53 16.65
C SER A 134 -2.92 -1.62 15.44
N VAL A 135 -3.90 -0.73 15.55
CA VAL A 135 -4.05 0.47 14.72
C VAL A 135 -3.78 1.68 15.61
N LEU A 136 -2.70 2.38 15.32
CA LEU A 136 -2.22 3.52 16.08
C LEU A 136 -2.87 4.82 15.61
N GLU A 137 -3.17 5.72 16.54
CA GLU A 137 -3.69 7.04 16.20
C GLU A 137 -2.67 7.85 15.39
N ALA A 138 -3.14 8.52 14.33
CA ALA A 138 -2.31 9.37 13.51
C ALA A 138 -1.68 10.52 14.32
N SER A 139 -0.39 10.75 14.11
CA SER A 139 0.35 11.82 14.76
C SER A 139 0.24 13.14 14.00
N SER A 140 0.20 14.23 14.75
CA SER A 140 0.15 15.58 14.19
C SER A 140 1.47 16.30 14.41
N ASP A 141 2.43 16.07 13.52
CA ASP A 141 3.69 16.82 13.50
C ASP A 141 3.84 17.61 12.19
N ALA A 142 3.43 18.87 12.22
CA ALA A 142 3.52 19.75 11.07
C ALA A 142 4.97 20.11 10.70
N MET A 143 5.88 20.09 11.69
CA MET A 143 7.28 20.46 11.46
C MET A 143 8.01 19.33 10.75
N LEU A 144 7.87 18.09 11.23
CA LEU A 144 8.42 16.91 10.56
C LEU A 144 7.85 16.76 9.15
N LYS A 145 6.53 16.93 8.96
CA LYS A 145 5.92 16.92 7.62
C LYS A 145 6.57 17.90 6.66
N ARG A 146 6.97 19.09 7.15
CA ARG A 146 7.63 20.10 6.35
C ARG A 146 9.07 19.71 6.01
N TYR A 147 9.82 19.12 6.94
CA TYR A 147 11.16 18.62 6.64
C TYR A 147 11.12 17.48 5.61
N LEU A 148 10.16 16.56 5.76
CA LEU A 148 9.98 15.44 4.84
C LEU A 148 9.58 15.88 3.41
N GLN A 149 9.05 17.08 3.20
CA GLN A 149 8.71 17.58 1.84
C GLN A 149 9.93 17.63 0.90
N GLY A 150 11.14 17.77 1.43
CA GLY A 150 12.36 17.76 0.63
C GLY A 150 12.73 16.36 0.11
N ALA A 151 12.34 15.31 0.82
CA ALA A 151 12.71 13.93 0.54
C ALA A 151 11.58 13.13 -0.12
N VAL A 152 10.34 13.31 0.36
CA VAL A 152 9.16 12.53 -0.05
C VAL A 152 8.12 13.47 -0.62
N ARG A 153 7.69 13.22 -1.85
CA ARG A 153 6.76 14.09 -2.60
C ARG A 153 5.31 13.83 -2.25
N ASN A 154 4.94 12.58 -2.02
CA ASN A 154 3.58 12.22 -1.68
C ASN A 154 3.22 12.73 -0.28
N ARG A 155 2.05 13.36 -0.15
CA ARG A 155 1.57 13.89 1.14
C ARG A 155 1.19 12.80 2.13
N MET A 156 0.60 11.71 1.66
CA MET A 156 0.17 10.61 2.52
C MET A 156 1.38 9.84 3.02
N ASP A 157 2.35 9.52 2.15
CA ASP A 157 3.60 8.87 2.56
C ASP A 157 4.34 9.69 3.64
N ARG A 158 4.35 11.03 3.54
CA ARG A 158 4.90 11.89 4.61
C ARG A 158 4.13 11.79 5.93
N GLN A 159 2.80 11.66 5.88
CA GLN A 159 1.99 11.45 7.07
C GLN A 159 2.28 10.08 7.70
N VAL A 160 2.34 9.03 6.89
CA VAL A 160 2.67 7.67 7.33
C VAL A 160 4.05 7.61 8.00
N LEU A 161 5.06 8.29 7.43
CA LEU A 161 6.39 8.40 8.04
C LEU A 161 6.39 9.17 9.38
N VAL A 162 5.53 10.17 9.52
CA VAL A 162 5.35 10.89 10.79
C VAL A 162 4.75 9.98 11.85
N ASP A 163 3.74 9.20 11.48
CA ASP A 163 3.07 8.26 12.38
C ASP A 163 4.03 7.13 12.80
N ALA A 164 4.80 6.58 11.86
CA ALA A 164 5.83 5.58 12.14
C ALA A 164 6.94 6.13 13.04
N SER A 165 7.41 7.36 12.80
CA SER A 165 8.41 8.00 13.64
C SER A 165 7.88 8.28 15.06
N ASP A 166 6.58 8.56 15.20
CA ASP A 166 5.91 8.71 16.50
C ASP A 166 5.87 7.43 17.29
N TRP A 167 5.47 6.36 16.62
CA TRP A 167 5.50 5.02 17.20
C TRP A 167 6.91 4.64 17.66
N SER A 168 7.94 4.84 16.81
CA SER A 168 9.34 4.56 17.16
C SER A 168 9.79 5.37 18.39
N GLY A 169 9.55 6.68 18.38
CA GLY A 169 9.94 7.57 19.49
C GLY A 169 9.22 7.28 20.80
N ASN A 170 8.10 6.56 20.76
CA ASN A 170 7.32 6.14 21.93
C ASN A 170 7.61 4.69 22.37
N GLY A 171 8.74 4.12 21.94
CA GLY A 171 9.22 2.81 22.38
C GLY A 171 8.90 1.65 21.44
N GLY A 172 8.40 1.93 20.24
CA GLY A 172 8.29 0.95 19.16
C GLY A 172 9.66 0.48 18.66
N SER A 173 9.69 -0.62 17.92
CA SER A 173 10.94 -1.20 17.41
C SER A 173 11.71 -0.29 16.42
N GLY A 174 11.01 0.68 15.81
CA GLY A 174 11.54 1.56 14.77
C GLY A 174 11.60 0.92 13.38
N VAL A 175 11.13 -0.31 13.19
CA VAL A 175 11.15 -1.00 11.90
C VAL A 175 9.93 -0.60 11.07
N PHE A 176 10.16 0.08 9.95
CA PHE A 176 9.13 0.52 8.99
C PHE A 176 9.24 -0.26 7.68
N ILE A 177 8.14 -0.91 7.29
CA ILE A 177 8.09 -1.78 6.11
C ILE A 177 7.34 -1.11 4.98
N THR A 178 7.98 -1.00 3.81
CA THR A 178 7.38 -0.43 2.60
C THR A 178 7.78 -1.22 1.34
N LYS A 179 7.02 -1.02 0.26
CA LYS A 179 7.39 -1.41 -1.11
C LYS A 179 7.81 -0.22 -1.97
N ASP A 180 7.70 1.01 -1.48
CA ASP A 180 8.02 2.18 -2.27
C ASP A 180 9.53 2.37 -2.44
N LYS A 181 10.02 1.92 -3.60
CA LYS A 181 11.42 2.06 -4.03
C LYS A 181 11.73 3.45 -4.58
N GLY A 182 10.72 4.19 -5.01
CA GLY A 182 10.88 5.41 -5.80
C GLY A 182 11.02 6.66 -4.95
N ASP A 183 10.25 6.75 -3.87
CA ASP A 183 10.23 7.90 -2.96
C ASP A 183 10.81 7.52 -1.59
N ILE A 184 10.29 6.50 -0.92
CA ILE A 184 10.71 6.19 0.46
C ILE A 184 12.10 5.53 0.52
N LEU A 185 12.28 4.32 -0.01
CA LEU A 185 13.55 3.57 0.15
C LEU A 185 14.75 4.28 -0.50
N LYS A 186 14.51 5.05 -1.56
CA LYS A 186 15.57 5.82 -2.23
C LYS A 186 16.07 6.98 -1.38
N ASN A 187 15.22 7.53 -0.50
CA ASN A 187 15.51 8.71 0.30
C ASN A 187 15.62 8.39 1.80
N THR A 188 15.83 7.13 2.19
CA THR A 188 15.93 6.69 3.60
C THR A 188 16.85 7.56 4.45
N GLU A 189 18.05 7.89 3.96
CA GLU A 189 19.01 8.74 4.69
C GLU A 189 18.42 10.14 4.97
N GLN A 190 17.86 10.79 3.95
CA GLN A 190 17.26 12.12 4.08
C GLN A 190 16.01 12.13 4.96
N ILE A 191 15.23 11.05 4.92
CA ILE A 191 14.06 10.85 5.79
C ILE A 191 14.52 10.78 7.25
N ASN A 192 15.53 9.96 7.53
CA ASN A 192 16.05 9.80 8.89
C ASN A 192 16.78 11.04 9.40
N GLU A 193 17.48 11.79 8.55
CA GLU A 193 18.01 13.12 8.88
C GLU A 193 16.89 14.09 9.25
N ALA A 194 15.80 14.13 8.48
CA ALA A 194 14.64 14.97 8.77
C ALA A 194 13.97 14.61 10.11
N ILE A 195 13.88 13.31 10.42
CA ILE A 195 13.35 12.81 11.69
C ILE A 195 14.26 13.22 12.86
N ASP A 196 15.55 12.96 12.77
CA ASP A 196 16.52 13.26 13.83
C ASP A 196 16.57 14.77 14.13
N LEU A 197 16.50 15.62 13.10
CA LEU A 197 16.44 17.07 13.24
C LEU A 197 15.15 17.58 13.90
N SER A 198 14.03 16.88 13.72
CA SER A 198 12.72 17.34 14.18
C SER A 198 12.30 16.75 15.53
N ARG A 199 12.81 15.57 15.88
CA ARG A 199 12.37 14.77 17.02
C ARG A 199 13.54 14.34 17.88
N SER A 200 14.00 13.10 17.71
CA SER A 200 15.12 12.51 18.43
C SER A 200 15.69 11.34 17.64
N SER A 201 16.91 10.93 17.99
CA SER A 201 17.55 9.75 17.40
C SER A 201 16.81 8.44 17.69
N GLU A 202 15.97 8.40 18.73
CA GLU A 202 15.13 7.25 19.08
C GLU A 202 13.89 7.11 18.16
N ALA A 203 13.53 8.19 17.45
CA ALA A 203 12.39 8.22 16.53
C ALA A 203 12.76 7.84 15.09
N VAL A 204 14.04 7.59 14.82
CA VAL A 204 14.62 7.24 13.51
C VAL A 204 14.17 5.83 13.10
N LEU A 205 13.94 5.63 11.81
CA LEU A 205 13.36 4.39 11.29
C LEU A 205 14.39 3.50 10.60
N GLU A 206 14.32 2.20 10.89
CA GLU A 206 14.88 1.16 10.03
C GLU A 206 13.88 0.87 8.90
N ILE A 207 14.10 1.51 7.75
CA ILE A 207 13.22 1.39 6.57
C ILE A 207 13.61 0.18 5.74
N LEU A 208 12.74 -0.82 5.67
CA LEU A 208 12.99 -2.10 5.02
C LEU A 208 11.95 -2.44 3.95
N THR A 209 12.35 -3.32 3.03
CA THR A 209 11.40 -4.01 2.16
C THR A 209 10.77 -5.19 2.89
N VAL A 210 9.56 -5.61 2.47
CA VAL A 210 8.92 -6.83 2.98
C VAL A 210 9.85 -8.04 2.92
N LYS A 211 10.56 -8.21 1.79
CA LYS A 211 11.55 -9.27 1.63
C LYS A 211 12.66 -9.21 2.68
N ALA A 212 13.15 -8.03 3.02
CA ALA A 212 14.22 -7.89 4.00
C ALA A 212 13.71 -8.27 5.40
N ALA A 213 12.50 -7.84 5.76
CA ALA A 213 11.88 -8.18 7.04
C ALA A 213 11.68 -9.69 7.22
N CYS A 214 11.18 -10.40 6.19
CA CYS A 214 10.97 -11.86 6.29
C CYS A 214 12.25 -12.70 6.36
N ASN A 215 13.44 -12.11 6.17
CA ASN A 215 14.74 -12.81 6.24
C ASN A 215 15.52 -12.51 7.52
N GLN A 216 14.97 -11.69 8.43
CA GLN A 216 15.54 -11.42 9.75
C GLN A 216 15.11 -12.49 10.75
#